data_AF-A0A2V7PXI7-F1
#
_entry.id   AF-A0A2V7PXI7-F1
#
_cell.length_a   1.000
_cell.length_b   1.000
_cell.length_c   1.000
_cell.angle_alpha   90.00
_cell.angle_beta   90.00
_cell.angle_gamma   90.00
#
_symmetry.space_group_name_H-M   'P 1'
#
loop_
_entity.id
_entity.type
_entity.pdbx_description
1 polymer ?
#
loop_
_entity_poly.entity_id
_entity_poly.type
_entity_poly.pdbx_seq_one_letter_code
_entity_poly.pdbx_strand_id
1 'polypeptide(L)'
;DPRQLELFGTLLTELQGMKARSGPGDVHRVSMLNGSTYVGTWEEIVRQMKDDAAEWARGSLEQYMAAVAHRGRKETGVAIPATDPESFIRGSADAGLLRILH
;
A
#
# COMPACT_ATOMS: atom_id res chain seq x y z
N ASP A 1 -36.47 -9.49 0.83
CA ASP A 1 -36.97 -8.11 0.86
C ASP A 1 -35.95 -7.22 0.17
N PRO A 2 -36.28 -6.57 -0.96
CA PRO A 2 -35.31 -5.84 -1.79
C PRO A 2 -34.60 -4.70 -1.04
N ARG A 3 -35.21 -4.18 0.03
CA ARG A 3 -34.67 -3.08 0.85
C ARG A 3 -33.42 -3.48 1.63
N GLN A 4 -33.21 -4.76 1.92
CA GLN A 4 -32.02 -5.22 2.64
C GLN A 4 -30.77 -5.23 1.75
N LEU A 5 -30.92 -5.51 0.45
CA LEU A 5 -29.78 -5.55 -0.49
C LEU A 5 -29.25 -4.15 -0.79
N GLU A 6 -30.13 -3.15 -0.85
CA GLU A 6 -29.75 -1.75 -1.03
C GLU A 6 -28.93 -1.23 0.16
N LEU A 7 -29.31 -1.60 1.39
CA LEU A 7 -28.58 -1.22 2.62
C LEU A 7 -27.17 -1.80 2.66
N PHE A 8 -26.96 -3.03 2.18
CA PHE A 8 -25.62 -3.61 2.05
C PHE A 8 -24.77 -2.90 0.99
N GLY A 9 -25.38 -2.48 -0.12
CA GLY A 9 -24.70 -1.71 -1.17
C GLY A 9 -24.25 -0.34 -0.68
N THR A 10 -25.10 0.37 0.07
CA THR A 10 -24.76 1.67 0.65
C THR A 10 -23.67 1.54 1.71
N LEU A 11 -23.76 0.54 2.59
CA LEU A 11 -22.75 0.32 3.63
C LEU A 11 -21.37 0.00 3.05
N LEU A 12 -21.27 -0.82 2.00
CA LEU A 12 -20.01 -1.10 1.29
C LEU A 12 -19.44 0.15 0.60
N THR A 13 -20.31 0.98 0.02
CA THR A 13 -19.91 2.23 -0.64
C THR A 13 -19.40 3.25 0.38
N GLU A 14 -20.02 3.36 1.54
CA GLU A 14 -19.56 4.22 2.64
C GLU A 14 -18.27 3.70 3.29
N LEU A 15 -18.12 2.38 3.45
CA LEU A 15 -16.88 1.77 3.96
C LEU A 15 -15.70 1.93 2.99
N GLN A 16 -15.95 1.84 1.68
CA GLN A 16 -14.97 2.19 0.65
C GLN A 16 -14.67 3.69 0.67
N GLY A 17 -15.69 4.54 0.85
CA GLY A 17 -15.51 5.99 1.03
C GLY A 17 -14.73 6.35 2.30
N MET A 18 -14.82 5.56 3.37
CA MET A 18 -14.08 5.75 4.62
C MET A 18 -12.65 5.20 4.56
N LYS A 19 -12.40 4.07 3.88
CA LYS A 19 -11.03 3.63 3.56
C LYS A 19 -10.33 4.57 2.57
N ALA A 20 -11.08 5.16 1.64
CA ALA A 20 -10.60 6.18 0.71
C ALA A 20 -10.39 7.56 1.36
N ARG A 21 -10.79 7.75 2.62
CA ARG A 21 -10.40 8.92 3.42
C ARG A 21 -9.05 8.68 4.11
N SER A 22 -8.03 8.30 3.34
CA SER A 22 -6.72 8.91 3.53
C SER A 22 -6.91 10.37 3.15
N GLY A 23 -7.24 11.21 4.13
CA GLY A 23 -7.40 12.65 3.86
C GLY A 23 -6.07 13.24 3.37
N PRO A 24 -6.06 14.49 2.88
CA PRO A 24 -4.83 15.24 2.57
C PRO A 24 -3.90 15.51 3.79
N GLY A 25 -3.87 14.63 4.81
CA GLY A 25 -3.21 14.85 6.08
C GLY A 25 -2.81 13.61 6.89
N ASP A 26 -3.05 12.39 6.41
CA ASP A 26 -2.54 11.19 7.11
C ASP A 26 -1.08 10.95 6.70
N VAL A 27 -0.17 11.57 7.46
CA VAL A 27 1.27 11.37 7.34
C VAL A 27 1.64 10.08 8.05
N HIS A 28 2.15 9.13 7.28
CA HIS A 28 2.68 7.86 7.77
C HIS A 28 4.20 7.89 7.78
N ARG A 29 4.79 6.99 8.56
CA ARG A 29 6.22 6.75 8.58
C ARG A 29 6.49 5.27 8.41
N VAL A 30 7.39 4.92 7.51
CA VAL A 30 7.75 3.54 7.18
C VAL A 30 9.26 3.39 7.30
N SER A 31 9.71 2.31 7.94
CA SER A 31 11.13 1.94 7.99
C SER A 31 11.37 0.63 7.23
N MET A 32 12.36 0.62 6.35
CA MET A 32 12.84 -0.55 5.66
C MET A 32 13.84 -1.33 6.53
N LEU A 33 14.05 -2.61 6.21
CA LEU A 33 15.03 -3.45 6.92
C LEU A 33 16.48 -2.96 6.75
N ASN A 34 16.78 -2.24 5.67
CA ASN A 34 18.09 -1.62 5.42
C ASN A 34 18.32 -0.31 6.21
N GLY A 35 17.35 0.11 7.02
CA GLY A 35 17.41 1.33 7.82
C GLY A 35 16.88 2.60 7.13
N SER A 36 16.54 2.56 5.84
CA SER A 36 15.91 3.72 5.18
C SER A 36 14.52 3.98 5.76
N THR A 37 14.14 5.25 5.81
CA THR A 37 12.85 5.69 6.37
C THR A 37 12.18 6.65 5.42
N TYR A 38 10.88 6.44 5.17
CA TYR A 38 10.05 7.28 4.33
C TYR A 38 8.91 7.87 5.15
N VAL A 39 8.54 9.11 4.82
CA VAL A 39 7.47 9.85 5.49
C VAL A 39 6.57 10.50 4.44
N GLY A 40 5.27 10.46 4.67
CA GLY A 40 4.25 11.07 3.81
C GLY A 40 2.98 10.24 3.76
N THR A 41 2.12 10.54 2.81
CA THR A 41 1.00 9.66 2.46
C THR A 41 1.51 8.31 1.94
N TRP A 42 0.64 7.30 1.89
CA TRP A 42 1.01 5.99 1.32
C TRP A 42 1.58 6.09 -0.09
N GLU A 43 0.97 6.91 -0.95
CA GLU A 43 1.43 7.11 -2.33
C GLU A 43 2.80 7.80 -2.40
N GLU A 44 3.02 8.84 -1.59
CA GLU A 44 4.32 9.52 -1.51
C GLU A 44 5.43 8.59 -1.03
N ILE A 45 5.13 7.73 -0.06
CA ILE A 45 6.09 6.73 0.44
C ILE A 45 6.46 5.74 -0.66
N VAL A 46 5.48 5.17 -1.37
CA VAL A 46 5.77 4.21 -2.47
C VAL A 46 6.55 4.91 -3.59
N ARG A 47 6.25 6.18 -3.88
CA ARG A 47 7.01 6.97 -4.86
C ARG A 47 8.46 7.17 -4.43
N GLN A 48 8.71 7.55 -3.18
CA GLN A 48 10.07 7.65 -2.62
C GLN A 48 10.81 6.30 -2.70
N MET A 49 10.15 5.20 -2.32
CA MET A 49 10.73 3.85 -2.43
C MET A 49 11.10 3.47 -3.87
N LYS A 50 10.27 3.84 -4.85
CA LYS A 50 10.52 3.61 -6.28
C LYS A 50 11.68 4.47 -6.78
N ASP A 51 11.77 5.71 -6.33
CA ASP A 51 12.81 6.64 -6.76
C ASP A 51 14.20 6.25 -6.20
N ASP A 52 14.24 5.67 -4.99
CA ASP A 52 15.46 5.09 -4.40
C ASP A 52 15.89 3.76 -5.07
N ALA A 53 14.94 3.03 -5.67
CA ALA A 53 15.23 1.84 -6.46
C ALA A 53 15.62 2.25 -7.88
N ALA A 54 16.90 2.56 -8.10
CA ALA A 54 17.42 3.15 -9.35
C ALA A 54 16.99 2.41 -10.64
N GLU A 55 16.81 1.09 -10.59
CA GLU A 55 16.31 0.30 -11.71
C GLU A 55 14.86 0.61 -12.11
N TRP A 56 14.09 1.24 -11.22
CA TRP A 56 12.70 1.65 -11.38
C TRP A 56 12.50 3.13 -11.64
N ALA A 57 13.57 3.92 -11.78
CA ALA A 57 13.48 5.36 -12.01
C ALA A 57 12.57 5.73 -13.20
N ARG A 58 12.51 4.88 -14.24
CA ARG A 58 11.68 5.08 -15.45
C ARG A 58 10.38 4.24 -15.48
N GLY A 59 10.18 3.34 -14.53
CA GLY A 59 9.00 2.47 -14.48
C GLY A 59 7.78 3.18 -13.88
N SER A 60 6.58 2.68 -14.14
CA SER A 60 5.38 3.19 -13.47
C SER A 60 5.32 2.74 -12.01
N LEU A 61 4.58 3.47 -11.17
CA LEU A 61 4.37 3.11 -9.76
C LEU A 61 3.71 1.73 -9.63
N GLU A 62 2.75 1.43 -10.51
CA GLU A 62 2.06 0.13 -10.57
C GLU A 62 3.01 -1.02 -10.91
N GLN A 63 3.87 -0.84 -11.93
CA GLN A 63 4.84 -1.86 -12.31
C GLN A 63 5.86 -2.12 -11.21
N TYR A 64 6.29 -1.06 -10.52
CA TYR A 64 7.15 -1.17 -9.35
C TYR A 64 6.48 -2.00 -8.24
N MET A 65 5.27 -1.64 -7.84
CA MET A 65 4.52 -2.38 -6.80
C MET A 65 4.32 -3.84 -7.19
N ALA A 66 3.94 -4.13 -8.43
CA ALA A 66 3.74 -5.50 -8.91
C ALA A 66 5.04 -6.33 -8.85
N ALA A 67 6.16 -5.75 -9.27
CA ALA A 67 7.45 -6.43 -9.24
C ALA A 67 7.95 -6.68 -7.82
N VAL A 68 7.85 -5.69 -6.93
CA VAL A 68 8.23 -5.84 -5.52
C VAL A 68 7.31 -6.82 -4.81
N ALA A 69 6.00 -6.77 -5.04
CA ALA A 69 5.04 -7.71 -4.47
C ALA A 69 5.31 -9.15 -4.90
N HIS A 70 5.60 -9.37 -6.20
CA HIS A 70 5.95 -10.68 -6.71
C HIS A 70 7.25 -11.22 -6.10
N ARG A 71 8.27 -10.36 -5.99
CA ARG A 71 9.53 -10.71 -5.34
C ARG A 71 9.32 -11.03 -3.86
N GLY A 72 8.63 -10.16 -3.13
CA GLY A 72 8.32 -10.34 -1.71
C GLY A 72 7.57 -11.64 -1.45
N ARG A 73 6.55 -11.96 -2.27
CA ARG A 73 5.85 -13.24 -2.18
C ARG A 73 6.77 -14.44 -2.41
N LYS A 74 7.73 -14.36 -3.34
CA LYS A 74 8.70 -15.43 -3.56
C LYS A 74 9.64 -15.62 -2.36
N GLU A 75 10.00 -14.53 -1.68
CA GLU A 75 10.93 -14.54 -0.54
C GLU A 75 10.25 -14.97 0.77
N THR A 76 8.99 -14.59 1.00
CA THR A 76 8.30 -14.76 2.28
C THR A 76 7.13 -15.75 2.23
N GLY A 77 6.64 -16.09 1.04
CA GLY A 77 5.42 -16.88 0.82
C GLY A 77 4.11 -16.10 1.02
N VAL A 78 4.17 -14.85 1.48
CA VAL A 78 2.99 -14.03 1.78
C VAL A 78 2.53 -13.26 0.53
N ALA A 79 1.23 -13.28 0.25
CA ALA A 79 0.68 -12.51 -0.86
C ALA A 79 0.61 -11.01 -0.50
N ILE A 80 1.27 -10.18 -1.31
CA ILE A 80 1.29 -8.73 -1.16
C ILE A 80 0.37 -8.11 -2.23
N PRO A 81 -0.68 -7.37 -1.86
CA PRO A 81 -1.50 -6.63 -2.81
C PRO A 81 -0.68 -5.56 -3.54
N ALA A 82 -0.94 -5.37 -4.83
CA ALA A 82 -0.29 -4.32 -5.64
C ALA A 82 -1.32 -3.40 -6.34
N THR A 83 -2.55 -3.39 -5.84
CA THR A 83 -3.68 -2.64 -6.42
C THR A 83 -3.67 -1.16 -6.07
N ASP A 84 -3.15 -0.82 -4.88
CA ASP A 84 -3.08 0.54 -4.37
C ASP A 84 -1.92 0.67 -3.36
N PRO A 85 -1.37 1.88 -3.16
CA PRO A 85 -0.21 2.10 -2.28
C PRO A 85 -0.41 1.68 -0.82
N GLU A 86 -1.60 1.90 -0.25
CA GLU A 86 -1.85 1.56 1.15
C GLU A 86 -1.83 0.05 1.35
N SER A 87 -2.62 -0.69 0.55
CA SER A 87 -2.67 -2.15 0.63
C SER A 87 -1.30 -2.77 0.35
N PHE A 88 -0.51 -2.18 -0.55
CA PHE A 88 0.85 -2.60 -0.83
C PHE A 88 1.79 -2.43 0.36
N ILE A 89 1.78 -1.27 1.01
CA ILE A 89 2.64 -1.02 2.18
C ILE A 89 2.22 -1.91 3.36
N ARG A 90 0.92 -2.04 3.63
CA ARG A 90 0.40 -2.92 4.69
C ARG A 90 0.74 -4.38 4.43
N GLY A 91 0.50 -4.88 3.22
CA GLY A 91 0.87 -6.23 2.84
C GLY A 91 2.37 -6.48 2.91
N SER A 92 3.19 -5.48 2.57
CA SER A 92 4.65 -5.56 2.72
C SER A 92 5.08 -5.59 4.18
N ALA A 93 4.38 -4.89 5.07
CA ALA A 93 4.59 -4.97 6.52
C ALA A 93 4.24 -6.35 7.08
N ASP A 94 3.08 -6.90 6.68
CA ASP A 94 2.63 -8.24 7.07
C ASP A 94 3.59 -9.33 6.58
N ALA A 95 4.20 -9.13 5.41
CA ALA A 95 5.26 -9.98 4.87
C ALA A 95 6.61 -9.79 5.58
N GLY A 96 6.75 -8.82 6.49
CA GLY A 96 7.98 -8.54 7.24
C GLY A 96 9.05 -7.80 6.45
N LEU A 97 8.72 -7.23 5.29
CA LEU A 97 9.68 -6.52 4.41
C LEU A 97 9.97 -5.09 4.87
N LEU A 98 9.06 -4.52 5.66
CA LEU A 98 9.15 -3.18 6.23
C LEU A 98 8.37 -3.12 7.54
N ARG A 99 8.45 -1.99 8.24
CA ARG A 99 7.62 -1.70 9.41
C ARG A 99 6.95 -0.35 9.25
N ILE A 100 5.66 -0.31 9.57
CA ILE A 100 4.91 0.94 9.71
C ILE A 100 5.13 1.44 11.14
N LEU A 101 5.53 2.70 11.28
CA LEU A 101 5.79 3.34 12.56
C LEU A 101 4.56 4.16 12.97
N HIS A 102 4.22 4.12 14.26
CA HIS A 102 3.13 4.88 14.89
C HIS A 102 3.65 6.12 15.62
#